data_AF-A0A9D9U3L8-F1
#
_entry.id   AF-A0A9D9U3L8-F1
#
_cell.length_a   1.000
_cell.length_b   1.000
_cell.length_c   1.000
_cell.angle_alpha   90.00
_cell.angle_beta   90.00
_cell.angle_gamma   90.00
#
_symmetry.space_group_name_H-M   'P 1'
#
loop_
_entity.id
_entity.type
_entity.pdbx_description
1 polymer ?
#
loop_
_entity_poly.entity_id
_entity_poly.type
_entity_poly.pdbx_seq_one_letter_code
_entity_poly.pdbx_strand_id
1 'polypeptide(L)'
;MKPDSAFSDLVGLVYQGPLEERPWSGFLGALRHAMGAVVTTLVLRPADTDGAGLILTEGGSGDALALYREGLFMADPFAALPPGKVVALHEIIPLAELEQTELYKL
;
A
#
# COMPACT_ATOMS: atom_id res chain seq x y z
N MET A 1 10.19 -7.05 28.08
CA MET A 1 8.83 -6.99 27.53
C MET A 1 8.80 -7.94 26.34
N LYS A 2 7.95 -8.98 26.35
CA LYS A 2 7.74 -9.78 25.12
C LYS A 2 6.89 -8.94 24.17
N PRO A 3 7.18 -8.92 22.86
CA PRO A 3 6.27 -8.29 21.91
C PRO A 3 4.90 -8.97 21.99
N ASP A 4 3.86 -8.18 21.74
CA ASP A 4 2.51 -8.69 21.55
C ASP A 4 2.52 -9.82 20.50
N SER A 5 1.72 -10.87 20.72
CA SER A 5 1.74 -12.05 19.84
C SER A 5 1.26 -11.71 18.44
N ALA A 6 0.22 -10.88 18.30
CA ALA A 6 -0.30 -10.49 16.99
C ALA A 6 0.72 -9.65 16.21
N PHE A 7 1.46 -8.78 16.90
CA PHE A 7 2.58 -8.06 16.28
C PHE A 7 3.70 -9.02 15.82
N SER A 8 4.06 -10.00 16.67
CA SER A 8 5.10 -10.99 16.32
C SER A 8 4.69 -11.83 15.12
N ASP A 9 3.42 -12.22 15.03
CA ASP A 9 2.87 -12.99 13.91
C ASP A 9 2.91 -12.18 12.61
N LEU A 10 2.54 -10.90 12.66
CA LEU A 10 2.65 -9.99 11.50
C LEU A 10 4.09 -9.88 11.00
N VAL A 11 5.07 -9.75 11.90
CA VAL A 11 6.49 -9.73 11.54
C VAL A 11 6.91 -11.06 10.90
N GLY A 12 6.46 -12.18 11.43
CA GLY A 12 6.68 -13.50 10.84
C GLY A 12 6.19 -13.58 9.39
N LEU A 13 5.00 -13.06 9.11
CA LEU A 13 4.43 -13.02 7.76
C LEU A 13 5.24 -12.17 6.78
N VAL A 14 5.92 -11.11 7.24
CA VAL A 14 6.83 -10.33 6.37
C VAL A 14 7.98 -11.21 5.86
N TYR A 15 8.55 -12.05 6.73
CA TYR A 15 9.64 -12.96 6.37
C TYR A 15 9.17 -14.17 5.57
N GLN A 16 7.94 -14.64 5.81
CA GLN A 16 7.34 -15.74 5.03
C GLN A 16 6.96 -15.29 3.62
N GLY A 17 6.61 -14.01 3.42
CA GLY A 17 6.09 -13.47 2.18
C GLY A 17 6.82 -13.88 0.89
N PRO A 18 8.17 -13.80 0.79
CA PRO A 18 8.91 -14.24 -0.40
C PRO A 18 8.78 -15.72 -0.75
N LEU A 19 8.36 -16.56 0.20
CA LEU A 19 8.23 -18.02 0.04
C LEU A 19 6.80 -18.43 -0.36
N GLU A 20 5.84 -17.51 -0.34
CA GLU A 20 4.46 -17.75 -0.73
C GLU A 20 4.32 -17.85 -2.25
N GLU A 21 3.35 -18.65 -2.73
CA GLU A 21 3.00 -18.72 -4.16
C GLU A 21 2.59 -17.35 -4.72
N ARG A 22 1.84 -16.58 -3.92
CA ARG A 22 1.57 -15.16 -4.14
C ARG A 22 2.35 -14.36 -3.08
N PRO A 23 3.48 -13.73 -3.44
CA PRO A 23 4.36 -13.11 -2.45
C PRO A 23 3.65 -12.09 -1.55
N TRP A 24 3.90 -12.18 -0.25
CA TRP A 24 3.35 -11.30 0.81
C TRP A 24 1.82 -11.21 0.89
N SER A 25 1.08 -12.11 0.24
CA SER A 25 -0.39 -12.14 0.33
C SER A 25 -0.88 -12.35 1.77
N GLY A 26 -0.21 -13.23 2.53
CA GLY A 26 -0.53 -13.49 3.93
C GLY A 26 -0.30 -12.26 4.81
N PHE A 27 0.84 -11.59 4.65
CA PHE A 27 1.17 -10.36 5.38
C PHE A 27 0.16 -9.24 5.09
N LEU A 28 -0.11 -8.96 3.81
CA LEU A 28 -1.02 -7.89 3.39
C LEU A 28 -2.45 -8.17 3.89
N GLY A 29 -2.94 -9.40 3.76
CA GLY A 29 -4.25 -9.80 4.28
C GLY A 29 -4.37 -9.62 5.80
N ALA A 30 -3.36 -10.03 6.56
CA ALA A 30 -3.33 -9.87 8.01
C ALA A 30 -3.26 -8.39 8.44
N LEU A 31 -2.41 -7.60 7.78
CA LEU A 31 -2.31 -6.16 8.03
C LEU A 31 -3.63 -5.45 7.74
N ARG A 32 -4.30 -5.80 6.63
CA ARG A 32 -5.60 -5.26 6.26
C ARG A 32 -6.63 -5.52 7.34
N HIS A 33 -6.69 -6.74 7.85
CA HIS A 33 -7.60 -7.11 8.93
C HIS A 33 -7.28 -6.36 10.23
N ALA A 34 -6.02 -6.33 10.64
CA ALA A 34 -5.58 -5.67 11.88
C ALA A 34 -5.88 -4.16 11.88
N MET A 35 -5.78 -3.52 10.72
CA MET A 35 -6.05 -2.08 10.54
C MET A 35 -7.52 -1.77 10.24
N GLY A 36 -8.36 -2.77 10.04
CA GLY A 36 -9.73 -2.57 9.53
C GLY A 36 -9.77 -1.89 8.16
N ALA A 37 -8.73 -2.07 7.35
CA ALA A 37 -8.55 -1.38 6.08
C ALA A 37 -9.36 -2.04 4.94
N VAL A 38 -9.74 -1.24 3.94
CA VAL A 38 -10.37 -1.76 2.71
C VAL A 38 -9.33 -2.38 1.78
N VAL A 39 -8.14 -1.78 1.72
CA VAL A 39 -7.03 -2.15 0.84
C VAL A 39 -5.72 -2.04 1.61
N THR A 40 -4.78 -2.93 1.34
CA THR A 40 -3.37 -2.79 1.73
C THR A 40 -2.48 -3.02 0.54
N THR A 41 -1.47 -2.16 0.38
CA THR A 41 -0.55 -2.20 -0.76
C THR A 41 0.89 -2.22 -0.28
N LEU A 42 1.72 -3.07 -0.90
CA LEU A 42 3.17 -3.07 -0.78
C LEU A 42 3.77 -2.67 -2.12
N VAL A 43 4.47 -1.54 -2.13
CA VAL A 43 5.23 -1.05 -3.29
C VAL A 43 6.70 -1.42 -3.08
N LEU A 44 7.17 -2.44 -3.81
CA LEU A 44 8.58 -2.84 -3.78
C LEU A 44 9.42 -2.03 -4.78
N ARG A 45 8.80 -1.69 -5.91
CA ARG A 45 9.37 -0.83 -6.94
C ARG A 45 8.23 0.01 -7.53
N PRO A 46 8.29 1.35 -7.46
CA PRO A 46 7.34 2.20 -8.18
C PRO A 46 7.34 1.88 -9.68
N ALA A 47 6.23 2.16 -10.37
CA ALA A 47 6.27 2.18 -11.83
C ALA A 47 7.07 3.40 -12.29
N ASP A 48 7.82 3.25 -13.38
CA ASP A 48 8.53 4.34 -14.05
C ASP A 48 8.31 4.23 -15.57
N THR A 49 8.94 5.12 -16.33
CA THR A 49 8.83 5.13 -17.80
C THR A 49 9.42 3.88 -18.45
N ASP A 50 10.28 3.15 -17.74
CA ASP A 50 11.11 2.08 -18.28
C ASP A 50 10.60 0.68 -17.90
N GLY A 51 9.62 0.58 -16.99
CA GLY A 51 9.00 -0.69 -16.67
C GLY A 51 7.80 -0.66 -15.71
N ALA A 52 7.05 -1.75 -15.73
CA ALA A 52 5.96 -1.97 -14.79
C ALA A 52 6.49 -2.04 -13.35
N GLY A 53 5.94 -1.21 -12.46
CA GLY A 53 6.22 -1.27 -11.02
C GLY A 53 5.83 -2.61 -10.41
N LEU A 54 6.47 -2.97 -9.29
CA LEU A 54 6.10 -4.12 -8.48
C LEU A 54 5.25 -3.64 -7.30
N ILE A 55 3.94 -3.72 -7.50
CA ILE A 55 2.91 -3.30 -6.56
C ILE A 55 2.05 -4.52 -6.26
N LEU A 56 2.00 -4.91 -4.99
CA LEU A 56 1.23 -6.02 -4.48
C LEU A 56 0.08 -5.45 -3.65
N THR A 57 -1.15 -5.89 -3.91
CA THR A 57 -2.34 -5.35 -3.27
C THR A 57 -3.25 -6.46 -2.80
N GLU A 58 -3.78 -6.32 -1.59
CA GLU A 58 -4.86 -7.16 -1.05
C GLU A 58 -6.10 -6.31 -0.77
N GLY A 59 -7.27 -6.82 -1.17
CA GLY A 59 -8.55 -6.10 -1.13
C GLY A 59 -8.78 -5.14 -2.30
N GLY A 60 -9.81 -4.31 -2.19
CA GLY A 60 -10.19 -3.34 -3.22
C GLY A 60 -10.87 -3.95 -4.45
N SER A 61 -11.24 -3.10 -5.41
CA SER A 61 -11.77 -3.51 -6.71
C SER A 61 -10.64 -3.66 -7.74
N GLY A 62 -10.73 -4.67 -8.60
CA GLY A 62 -9.77 -4.87 -9.69
C GLY A 62 -9.62 -3.65 -10.61
N ASP A 63 -10.73 -2.94 -10.87
CA ASP A 63 -10.75 -1.77 -11.77
C ASP A 63 -9.94 -0.59 -11.21
N ALA A 64 -10.10 -0.28 -9.92
CA ALA A 64 -9.31 0.76 -9.25
C ALA A 64 -7.80 0.46 -9.28
N LEU A 65 -7.42 -0.81 -9.13
CA LEU A 65 -6.01 -1.23 -9.20
C LEU A 65 -5.46 -1.12 -10.63
N ALA A 66 -6.26 -1.41 -11.65
CA ALA A 66 -5.87 -1.24 -13.05
C ALA A 66 -5.64 0.25 -13.38
N LEU A 67 -6.60 1.12 -13.04
CA LEU A 67 -6.49 2.57 -13.24
C LEU A 67 -5.26 3.16 -12.52
N TYR A 68 -4.95 2.67 -11.31
CA TYR A 68 -3.75 3.08 -10.60
C TYR A 68 -2.47 2.79 -11.40
N ARG A 69 -2.36 1.59 -11.97
CA ARG A 69 -1.19 1.14 -12.74
C ARG A 69 -1.08 1.82 -14.10
N GLU A 70 -2.20 2.25 -14.68
CA GLU A 70 -2.26 2.87 -16.01
C GLU A 70 -1.86 4.36 -16.01
N GLY A 71 -1.76 5.02 -14.86
CA GLY A 71 -1.23 6.38 -14.81
C GLY A 71 -1.43 7.15 -13.52
N LEU A 72 -2.39 6.77 -12.65
CA LEU A 72 -2.64 7.54 -11.43
C LEU A 72 -1.49 7.48 -10.43
N PHE A 73 -0.58 6.49 -10.53
CA PHE A 73 0.64 6.46 -9.72
C PHE A 73 1.47 7.75 -9.84
N MET A 74 1.38 8.48 -10.96
CA MET A 74 2.09 9.76 -11.15
C MET A 74 1.55 10.86 -10.23
N ALA A 75 0.29 10.77 -9.82
CA ALA A 75 -0.36 11.71 -8.93
C ALA A 75 -0.41 11.20 -7.48
N ASP A 76 0.25 10.08 -7.16
CA ASP A 76 0.23 9.49 -5.82
C ASP A 76 0.98 10.39 -4.82
N PRO A 77 0.29 10.96 -3.80
CA PRO A 77 0.93 11.78 -2.77
C PRO A 77 1.95 10.99 -1.92
N PHE A 78 1.91 9.66 -1.95
CA PHE A 78 2.85 8.78 -1.24
C PHE A 78 4.09 8.40 -2.06
N ALA A 79 4.28 8.93 -3.28
CA ALA A 79 5.43 8.58 -4.12
C ALA A 79 6.80 8.95 -3.52
N ALA A 80 6.86 9.97 -2.64
CA ALA A 80 8.09 10.51 -2.08
C ALA A 80 8.12 10.50 -0.54
N LEU A 81 7.75 9.36 0.07
CA LEU A 81 7.75 9.22 1.53
C LEU A 81 9.17 9.23 2.12
N PRO A 82 9.41 9.94 3.24
CA PRO A 82 10.68 9.88 3.94
C PRO A 82 10.93 8.49 4.55
N PRO A 83 12.15 7.93 4.41
CA PRO A 83 12.47 6.59 4.93
C PRO A 83 12.22 6.46 6.42
N GLY A 84 11.61 5.35 6.83
CA GLY A 84 11.38 5.02 8.25
C GLY A 84 10.31 5.87 8.94
N LYS A 85 9.59 6.73 8.22
CA LYS A 85 8.49 7.52 8.78
C LYS A 85 7.14 6.96 8.34
N VAL A 86 6.25 6.77 9.31
CA VAL A 86 4.83 6.53 9.05
C VAL A 86 4.16 7.88 8.83
N VAL A 87 3.41 8.01 7.75
CA VAL A 87 2.75 9.26 7.35
C VAL A 87 1.31 8.96 6.98
N ALA A 88 0.38 9.80 7.42
CA ALA A 88 -1.02 9.78 7.00
C ALA A 88 -1.27 10.79 5.86
N LEU A 89 -2.24 10.52 5.00
CA LEU A 89 -2.54 11.35 3.82
C LEU A 89 -2.75 12.83 4.16
N HIS A 90 -3.47 13.11 5.24
CA HIS A 90 -3.78 14.49 5.69
C HIS A 90 -2.55 15.26 6.19
N GLU A 91 -1.44 14.57 6.49
CA GLU A 91 -0.15 15.21 6.82
C GLU A 91 0.62 15.64 5.57
N ILE A 92 0.26 15.10 4.40
CA ILE A 92 0.87 15.41 3.09
C ILE A 92 0.04 16.44 2.35
N ILE A 93 -1.28 16.23 2.27
CA ILE A 93 -2.22 17.06 1.53
C ILE A 93 -3.46 17.36 2.41
N PRO A 94 -3.81 18.64 2.64
CA PRO A 94 -5.05 18.99 3.33
C PRO A 94 -6.27 18.46 2.58
N LEU A 95 -7.31 18.05 3.30
CA LEU A 95 -8.52 17.47 2.70
C LEU A 95 -9.13 18.34 1.59
N ALA A 96 -9.22 19.66 1.82
CA ALA A 96 -9.77 20.60 0.84
C ALA A 96 -9.00 20.64 -0.48
N GLU A 97 -7.70 20.35 -0.46
CA GLU A 97 -6.86 20.26 -1.65
C GLU A 97 -7.01 18.87 -2.30
N LEU A 98 -7.04 17.81 -1.50
CA LEU A 98 -7.27 16.44 -1.96
C LEU A 98 -8.58 16.33 -2.74
N GLU A 99 -9.66 16.94 -2.25
CA GLU A 99 -10.99 16.94 -2.89
C GLU A 99 -10.99 17.55 -4.30
N GLN A 100 -9.99 18.36 -4.63
CA GLN A 100 -9.84 18.96 -5.95
C GLN A 100 -9.08 18.05 -6.93
N THR A 101 -8.38 17.02 -6.45
CA THR A 101 -7.59 16.11 -7.28
C THR A 101 -8.47 15.14 -8.07
N GLU A 102 -7.99 14.70 -9.24
CA GLU A 102 -8.66 13.67 -10.03
C GLU A 102 -8.70 12.31 -9.30
N LEU A 103 -7.68 12.05 -8.47
CA LEU A 103 -7.59 10.87 -7.61
C LEU A 103 -8.77 10.73 -6.64
N TYR A 104 -9.31 11.85 -6.16
CA TYR A 104 -10.44 11.85 -5.22
C TYR A 104 -11.81 11.73 -5.92
N LYS A 105 -11.91 12.16 -7.18
CA LYS A 105 -13.17 12.26 -7.91
C LYS A 105 -13.55 10.98 -8.67
N LEU A 106 -12.62 10.03 -8.77
CA LEU A 106 -12.80 8.70 -9.36
C LEU A 106 -13.59 7.76 -8.43
#